data_AF-A0A1Q4AHC8-F1
#
_entry.id   AF-A0A1Q4AHC8-F1
#
_cell.length_a   1.000
_cell.length_b   1.000
_cell.length_c   1.000
_cell.angle_alpha   90.00
_cell.angle_beta   90.00
_cell.angle_gamma   90.00
#
_symmetry.space_group_name_H-M   'P 1'
#
loop_
_entity.id
_entity.type
_entity.pdbx_description
1 polymer ?
#
loop_
_entity_poly.entity_id
_entity_poly.type
_entity_poly.pdbx_seq_one_letter_code
_entity_poly.pdbx_strand_id
1 'polypeptide(L)'
;MHLEALVQLNAMQIVASLIHALPATERRCFDRKEAASYLGVSPAHLDKLVRNGLAPQPIGFLGRKVWDKAVLDRLLDTHSEVAGSYGVSDVLDRELAEFEAKHGRA
;
A
#
# COMPACT_ATOMS: atom_id res chain seq x y z
N MET A 1 27.14 5.80 -22.08
CA MET A 1 26.41 6.12 -20.83
C MET A 1 25.77 7.51 -20.89
N HIS A 2 24.86 7.77 -21.84
CA HIS A 2 24.14 9.06 -21.83
C HIS A 2 22.74 9.03 -22.47
N LEU A 3 22.31 7.89 -23.02
CA LEU A 3 20.99 7.73 -23.66
C LEU A 3 19.92 7.16 -22.71
N GLU A 4 20.29 6.25 -21.80
CA GLU A 4 19.38 5.66 -20.80
C GLU A 4 18.79 6.73 -19.84
N ALA A 5 19.57 7.76 -19.50
CA ALA A 5 19.11 8.84 -18.63
C ALA A 5 18.06 9.75 -19.30
N LEU A 6 18.08 9.87 -20.64
CA LEU A 6 17.14 10.71 -21.40
C LEU A 6 15.83 9.99 -21.74
N VAL A 7 15.84 8.67 -21.87
CA VAL A 7 14.61 7.87 -22.04
C VAL A 7 13.77 7.87 -20.76
N GLN A 8 14.41 7.88 -19.58
CA GLN A 8 13.74 8.01 -18.29
C GLN A 8 13.03 9.35 -18.09
N LEU A 9 13.53 10.43 -18.73
CA LEU A 9 13.01 11.80 -18.58
C LEU A 9 11.78 12.09 -19.45
N ASN A 10 11.54 11.32 -20.52
CA ASN A 10 10.52 11.66 -21.52
C ASN A 10 9.20 10.87 -21.40
N ALA A 11 9.15 9.80 -20.60
CA ALA A 11 7.93 9.00 -20.39
C ALA A 11 7.08 9.44 -19.18
N MET A 12 7.62 10.30 -18.30
CA MET A 12 7.03 10.62 -16.99
C MET A 12 6.76 12.12 -16.79
N GLN A 13 6.44 12.89 -17.84
CA GLN A 13 6.10 14.32 -17.72
C GLN A 13 4.96 14.74 -18.65
N ILE A 14 3.84 14.00 -18.62
CA ILE A 14 2.52 14.55 -18.97
C ILE A 14 1.69 14.64 -17.68
N VAL A 15 2.27 15.22 -16.62
CA VAL A 15 1.46 15.79 -15.55
C VAL A 15 1.10 17.19 -16.01
N ALA A 16 -0.15 17.35 -16.45
CA ALA A 16 -0.75 18.64 -16.77
C ALA A 16 -0.46 19.62 -15.63
N SER A 17 0.54 20.47 -15.82
CA SER A 17 1.13 21.36 -14.80
C SER A 17 0.26 22.59 -14.53
N LEU A 18 -1.04 22.53 -14.87
CA LEU A 18 -1.95 23.67 -14.77
C LEU A 18 -2.76 23.70 -13.47
N ILE A 19 -2.57 22.71 -12.60
CA ILE A 19 -3.14 22.69 -11.24
C ILE A 19 -1.98 22.33 -10.33
N HIS A 20 -1.78 23.07 -9.22
CA HIS A 20 -0.89 22.70 -8.12
C HIS A 20 -1.40 21.43 -7.40
N ALA A 21 -1.64 20.36 -8.17
CA ALA A 21 -2.12 19.09 -7.69
C ALA A 21 -0.90 18.30 -7.21
N LEU A 22 -0.97 17.82 -5.96
CA LEU A 22 0.01 16.91 -5.43
C LEU A 22 0.20 15.71 -6.39
N PRO A 23 1.44 15.20 -6.53
CA PRO A 23 1.67 13.98 -7.28
C PRO A 23 0.83 12.85 -6.69
N ALA A 24 0.40 11.89 -7.52
CA ALA A 24 -0.54 10.85 -7.11
C ALA A 24 -0.08 10.06 -5.86
N THR A 25 1.23 9.91 -5.68
CA THR A 25 1.89 9.28 -4.53
C THR A 25 1.69 10.03 -3.21
N GLU A 26 1.49 11.34 -3.27
CA GLU A 26 1.31 12.22 -2.09
C GLU A 26 -0.17 12.50 -1.80
N ARG A 27 -1.08 12.07 -2.67
CA ARG A 27 -2.52 12.24 -2.45
C ARG A 27 -3.01 11.30 -1.36
N ARG A 28 -3.68 11.86 -0.36
CA ARG A 28 -4.29 11.08 0.73
C ARG A 28 -5.70 10.59 0.41
N CYS A 29 -6.47 11.37 -0.34
CA CYS A 29 -7.85 11.05 -0.67
C CYS A 29 -7.92 10.45 -2.07
N PHE A 30 -8.56 9.30 -2.18
CA PHE A 30 -8.81 8.58 -3.43
C PHE A 30 -10.26 8.67 -3.85
N ASP A 31 -10.50 8.78 -5.15
CA ASP A 31 -11.81 8.51 -5.71
C ASP A 31 -12.11 6.99 -5.73
N ARG A 32 -13.31 6.62 -6.18
CA ARG A 32 -13.75 5.21 -6.22
C ARG A 32 -12.83 4.32 -7.08
N LYS A 33 -12.31 4.83 -8.20
CA LYS A 33 -11.46 4.04 -9.11
C LYS A 33 -10.05 3.91 -8.52
N GLU A 34 -9.52 5.00 -7.99
CA GLU A 34 -8.22 5.02 -7.30
C GLU A 34 -8.23 4.07 -6.09
N ALA A 35 -9.26 4.12 -5.25
CA ALA A 35 -9.39 3.24 -4.08
C ALA A 35 -9.51 1.75 -4.47
N ALA A 36 -10.28 1.45 -5.52
CA ALA A 36 -10.42 0.08 -6.01
C ALA A 36 -9.09 -0.45 -6.58
N SER A 37 -8.40 0.39 -7.37
CA SER A 37 -7.08 0.09 -7.89
C SER A 37 -6.06 -0.12 -6.78
N TYR A 38 -6.13 0.69 -5.71
CA TYR A 38 -5.24 0.59 -4.56
C TYR A 38 -5.39 -0.74 -3.82
N LEU A 39 -6.63 -1.21 -3.66
CA LEU A 39 -6.93 -2.51 -3.04
C LEU A 39 -6.77 -3.70 -4.01
N GLY A 40 -6.42 -3.47 -5.28
CA GLY A 40 -6.29 -4.54 -6.28
C GLY A 40 -7.61 -5.18 -6.72
N VAL A 41 -8.73 -4.46 -6.65
CA VAL A 41 -10.07 -4.96 -7.00
C VAL A 41 -10.76 -4.10 -8.06
N SER A 42 -11.81 -4.61 -8.69
CA SER A 42 -12.64 -3.80 -9.60
C SER A 42 -13.51 -2.81 -8.81
N PRO A 43 -13.90 -1.65 -9.38
CA PRO A 43 -14.76 -0.68 -8.68
C PRO A 43 -16.11 -1.26 -8.24
N ALA A 44 -16.69 -2.17 -9.02
CA ALA A 44 -17.93 -2.84 -8.65
C ALA A 44 -17.73 -3.83 -7.49
N HIS A 45 -16.55 -4.46 -7.40
CA HIS A 45 -16.20 -5.31 -6.28
C HIS A 45 -15.97 -4.47 -5.02
N LEU A 46 -15.28 -3.34 -5.11
CA LEU A 46 -15.17 -2.38 -3.99
C LEU A 46 -16.56 -2.02 -3.43
N ASP A 47 -17.52 -1.69 -4.29
CA ASP A 47 -18.88 -1.37 -3.82
C ASP A 47 -19.57 -2.55 -3.11
N LYS A 48 -19.27 -3.79 -3.51
CA LYS A 48 -19.78 -4.99 -2.80
C LYS A 48 -19.12 -5.11 -1.42
N LEU A 49 -17.80 -4.94 -1.33
CA LEU A 49 -17.07 -4.99 -0.06
C LEU A 49 -17.57 -3.92 0.91
N VAL A 50 -17.78 -2.69 0.43
CA VAL A 50 -18.32 -1.59 1.25
C VAL A 50 -19.75 -1.90 1.72
N ARG A 51 -20.61 -2.41 0.84
CA ARG A 51 -21.98 -2.82 1.22
C ARG A 51 -22.01 -3.96 2.24
N ASN A 52 -21.06 -4.89 2.13
CA ASN A 52 -20.93 -6.02 3.04
C ASN A 52 -20.19 -5.66 4.34
N GLY A 53 -19.71 -4.43 4.50
CA GLY A 53 -18.97 -3.98 5.68
C GLY A 53 -17.52 -4.50 5.75
N LEU A 54 -17.00 -5.07 4.66
CA LEU A 54 -15.63 -5.59 4.54
C LEU A 54 -14.62 -4.53 4.11
N ALA A 55 -15.09 -3.38 3.62
CA ALA A 55 -14.27 -2.23 3.27
C ALA A 55 -14.87 -0.96 3.88
N PRO A 56 -14.05 0.07 4.16
CA PRO A 56 -14.52 1.30 4.79
C PRO A 56 -15.53 2.04 3.92
N GLN A 57 -16.53 2.63 4.57
CA GLN A 57 -17.49 3.52 3.92
C GLN A 57 -16.76 4.77 3.37
N PRO A 58 -17.17 5.29 2.20
CA PRO A 58 -16.62 6.53 1.68
C PRO A 58 -16.94 7.70 2.59
N ILE A 59 -15.99 8.62 2.67
CA ILE A 59 -16.16 9.94 3.27
C ILE A 59 -16.92 10.81 2.26
N GLY A 60 -18.01 11.43 2.70
CA GLY A 60 -18.71 12.46 1.93
C GLY A 60 -17.99 13.80 2.04
N PHE A 61 -17.16 14.13 1.05
CA PHE A 61 -16.42 15.39 1.01
C PHE A 61 -17.03 16.33 -0.03
N LEU A 62 -17.84 17.29 0.45
CA LEU A 62 -18.49 18.33 -0.37
C LEU A 62 -19.21 17.76 -1.62
N GLY A 63 -19.98 16.69 -1.43
CA GLY A 63 -20.75 16.05 -2.51
C GLY A 63 -19.99 14.98 -3.30
N ARG A 64 -18.68 14.80 -3.06
CA ARG A 64 -17.90 13.69 -3.61
C ARG A 64 -17.72 12.59 -2.58
N LYS A 65 -17.65 11.35 -3.05
CA LYS A 65 -17.27 10.18 -2.24
C LYS A 65 -15.78 9.95 -2.40
N VAL A 66 -15.05 10.00 -1.28
CA VAL A 66 -13.60 9.79 -1.25
C VAL A 66 -13.23 8.77 -0.18
N TRP A 67 -12.13 8.07 -0.39
CA TRP A 67 -11.54 7.15 0.58
C TRP A 67 -10.19 7.69 1.05
N ASP A 68 -9.94 7.62 2.36
CA ASP A 68 -8.66 7.99 2.94
C ASP A 68 -7.69 6.81 2.81
N LYS A 69 -6.55 7.03 2.14
CA LYS A 69 -5.46 6.06 1.98
C LYS A 69 -5.06 5.42 3.32
N ALA A 70 -4.94 6.21 4.39
CA ALA A 70 -4.50 5.70 5.68
C ALA A 70 -5.53 4.74 6.32
N VAL A 71 -6.81 4.87 5.98
CA VAL A 71 -7.84 3.91 6.41
C VAL A 71 -7.75 2.62 5.61
N LEU A 72 -7.49 2.73 4.30
CA LEU A 72 -7.26 1.57 3.43
C LEU A 72 -5.99 0.80 3.83
N ASP A 73 -4.92 1.50 4.19
CA ASP A 73 -3.69 0.88 4.70
C ASP A 73 -3.98 0.06 5.96
N ARG A 74 -4.66 0.65 6.96
CA ARG A 74 -5.05 -0.10 8.17
C ARG A 74 -5.93 -1.31 7.90
N LEU A 75 -6.82 -1.23 6.90
CA LEU A 75 -7.61 -2.38 6.47
C LEU A 75 -6.69 -3.50 5.96
N LEU A 76 -5.74 -3.17 5.08
CA LEU A 76 -4.78 -4.13 4.54
C LEU A 76 -3.89 -4.71 5.64
N ASP A 77 -3.39 -3.88 6.55
CA ASP A 77 -2.57 -4.33 7.69
C ASP A 77 -3.32 -5.33 8.57
N THR A 78 -4.60 -5.05 8.84
CA THR A 78 -5.48 -5.95 9.60
C THR A 78 -5.69 -7.29 8.88
N HIS A 79 -5.84 -7.26 7.55
CA HIS A 79 -6.08 -8.47 6.76
C HIS A 79 -4.81 -9.28 6.43
N SER A 80 -3.65 -8.64 6.41
CA SER A 80 -2.42 -9.28 5.94
C SER A 80 -1.67 -10.01 7.07
N GLU A 81 -2.18 -9.99 8.31
CA GLU A 81 -1.50 -10.53 9.51
C GLU A 81 -0.06 -9.99 9.71
N VAL A 82 0.34 -8.94 8.97
CA VAL A 82 1.61 -8.20 9.15
C VAL A 82 1.50 -7.27 10.36
N ALA A 83 0.76 -7.69 11.39
CA ALA A 83 0.84 -7.15 12.73
C ALA A 83 1.89 -7.87 13.59
N GLY A 84 2.58 -8.91 13.09
CA GLY A 84 3.57 -9.59 13.96
C GLY A 84 4.44 -10.74 13.45
N SER A 85 4.60 -11.02 12.15
CA SER A 85 5.48 -12.13 11.74
C SER A 85 6.97 -11.80 11.61
N TYR A 86 7.41 -10.57 11.95
CA TYR A 86 8.80 -10.34 12.36
C TYR A 86 9.08 -10.79 13.81
N GLY A 87 8.21 -11.62 14.39
CA GLY A 87 8.41 -12.35 15.65
C GLY A 87 9.23 -13.64 15.51
N VAL A 88 9.86 -13.90 14.37
CA VAL A 88 10.82 -15.00 14.24
C VAL A 88 12.24 -14.58 14.69
N SER A 89 12.39 -13.66 15.65
CA SER A 89 13.71 -13.46 16.29
C SER A 89 13.89 -14.52 17.37
N ASP A 90 12.96 -14.63 18.32
CA ASP A 90 13.16 -15.44 19.53
C ASP A 90 13.31 -16.96 19.27
N VAL A 91 12.72 -17.48 18.18
CA VAL A 91 12.86 -18.88 17.77
C VAL A 91 14.16 -19.08 16.98
N LEU A 92 14.49 -18.18 16.04
CA LEU A 92 15.74 -18.26 15.29
C LEU A 92 16.95 -18.04 16.20
N ASP A 93 16.84 -17.18 17.22
CA ASP A 93 17.88 -16.92 18.20
C ASP A 93 18.17 -18.18 19.04
N ARG A 94 17.14 -18.96 19.38
CA ARG A 94 17.30 -20.26 20.06
C ARG A 94 17.90 -21.31 19.15
N GLU A 95 17.39 -21.44 17.93
CA GLU A 95 17.90 -22.41 16.95
C GLU A 95 19.36 -22.10 16.57
N LEU A 96 19.72 -20.83 16.45
CA LEU A 96 21.09 -20.39 16.20
C LEU A 96 21.99 -20.69 17.40
N ALA A 97 21.55 -20.45 18.63
CA ALA A 97 22.31 -20.79 19.83
C ALA A 97 22.54 -22.30 19.97
N GLU A 98 21.54 -23.12 19.64
CA GLU A 98 21.66 -24.58 19.63
C GLU A 98 22.62 -25.07 18.53
N PHE A 99 22.57 -24.45 17.35
CA PHE A 99 23.48 -24.75 16.26
C PHE A 99 24.93 -24.35 16.59
N GLU A 100 25.15 -23.15 17.11
CA GLU A 100 26.47 -22.66 17.56
C GLU A 100 27.05 -23.52 18.68
N ALA A 101 26.21 -24.01 19.61
CA ALA A 101 26.64 -24.91 20.68
C ALA A 101 27.11 -26.28 20.15
N LYS A 102 26.50 -26.77 19.07
CA LYS A 102 26.78 -28.09 18.50
C LYS A 102 27.94 -28.08 17.50
N HIS A 103 28.09 -26.99 16.74
CA HIS A 103 29.03 -26.91 15.62
C HIS A 103 30.18 -25.92 15.85
N GLY A 104 30.16 -25.17 16.95
CA GLY A 104 31.04 -24.03 17.15
C GLY A 104 30.54 -22.81 16.37
N ARG A 105 30.93 -21.62 16.83
CA ARG A 105 30.59 -20.36 16.17
C ARG A 105 31.28 -20.31 14.80
N ALA A 106 30.53 -19.97 13.75
CA ALA A 106 31.10 -19.65 12.43
C ALA A 106 31.90 -18.35 12.48
#